data_AF-A0A7W2M6P0-F1
#
_entry.id   AF-A0A7W2M6P0-F1
#
_cell.length_a   1.000
_cell.length_b   1.000
_cell.length_c   1.000
_cell.angle_alpha   90.00
_cell.angle_beta   90.00
_cell.angle_gamma   90.00
#
_symmetry.space_group_name_H-M   'P 1'
#
loop_
_entity.id
_entity.type
_entity.pdbx_description
1 polymer ?
#
loop_
_entity_poly.entity_id
_entity_poly.type
_entity_poly.pdbx_seq_one_letter_code
_entity_poly.pdbx_strand_id
1 'polypeptide(L)'
;MSKRDELITKYAADLKEKCGVNADMDLLTKVTIGCGPSIYNADASTVSASDPNEIATVKNNFLIKKLGLKDGPELDEAIDSVMETYGKSNRNKYRAVVYYLLTTHFKKEDVYN
;
A
#
# COMPACT_ATOMS: atom_id res chain seq x y z
N MET A 1 9.57 -12.80 -17.54
CA MET A 1 9.23 -11.78 -16.52
C MET A 1 9.92 -12.17 -15.23
N SER A 2 10.44 -11.20 -14.48
CA SER A 2 10.94 -11.46 -13.13
C SER A 2 9.77 -11.70 -12.17
N LYS A 3 10.04 -12.28 -10.99
CA LYS A 3 9.00 -12.46 -9.98
C LYS A 3 8.38 -11.13 -9.52
N ARG A 4 9.18 -10.05 -9.55
CA ARG A 4 8.70 -8.70 -9.25
C ARG A 4 7.70 -8.21 -10.30
N ASP A 5 7.97 -8.44 -11.58
CA ASP A 5 7.09 -7.99 -12.67
C ASP A 5 5.73 -8.69 -12.62
N GLU A 6 5.71 -9.99 -12.27
CA GLU A 6 4.48 -10.74 -12.01
C GLU A 6 3.67 -10.12 -10.86
N LEU A 7 4.34 -9.75 -9.77
CA LEU A 7 3.70 -9.10 -8.63
C LEU A 7 3.17 -7.71 -8.98
N ILE A 8 3.93 -6.90 -9.70
CA ILE A 8 3.50 -5.57 -10.16
C ILE A 8 2.25 -5.69 -11.05
N THR A 9 2.23 -6.64 -11.98
CA THR A 9 1.06 -6.92 -12.82
C THR A 9 -0.16 -7.28 -11.99
N LYS A 10 0.03 -8.13 -10.96
CA LYS A 10 -1.02 -8.49 -10.03
C LYS A 10 -1.52 -7.31 -9.20
N TYR A 11 -0.62 -6.46 -8.72
CA TYR A 11 -0.97 -5.27 -7.94
C TYR A 11 -1.73 -4.24 -8.78
N ALA A 12 -1.35 -4.06 -10.04
CA ALA A 12 -2.07 -3.21 -10.98
C ALA A 12 -3.49 -3.73 -11.26
N ALA A 13 -3.65 -5.05 -11.42
CA ALA A 13 -4.96 -5.68 -11.55
C ALA A 13 -5.82 -5.45 -10.30
N ASP A 14 -5.27 -5.64 -9.11
CA ASP A 14 -5.96 -5.38 -7.84
C ASP A 14 -6.40 -3.92 -7.69
N LEU A 15 -5.52 -2.96 -8.04
CA LEU A 15 -5.86 -1.52 -8.04
C LEU A 15 -7.05 -1.24 -8.96
N LYS A 16 -7.05 -1.81 -10.16
CA LYS A 16 -8.13 -1.59 -11.14
C LYS A 16 -9.44 -2.28 -10.73
N GLU A 17 -9.39 -3.58 -10.44
CA GLU A 17 -10.57 -4.42 -10.28
C GLU A 17 -11.21 -4.28 -8.91
N LYS A 18 -10.40 -4.06 -7.86
CA LYS A 18 -10.88 -4.01 -6.48
C LYS A 18 -10.99 -2.59 -5.94
N CYS A 19 -10.11 -1.69 -6.39
CA CYS A 19 -10.04 -0.32 -5.88
C CYS A 19 -10.60 0.71 -6.85
N GLY A 20 -10.89 0.34 -8.11
CA GLY A 20 -11.35 1.27 -9.14
C GLY A 20 -10.28 2.28 -9.59
N VAL A 21 -9.00 1.99 -9.34
CA VAL A 21 -7.86 2.88 -9.60
C VAL A 21 -7.08 2.38 -10.82
N ASN A 22 -6.92 3.24 -11.83
CA ASN A 22 -5.95 3.01 -12.90
C ASN A 22 -4.56 3.41 -12.40
N ALA A 23 -3.69 2.42 -12.23
CA ALA A 23 -2.37 2.62 -11.63
C ALA A 23 -1.44 3.42 -12.55
N ASP A 24 -0.73 4.40 -11.98
CA ASP A 24 0.55 4.86 -12.52
C ASP A 24 1.59 3.75 -12.31
N MET A 25 2.05 3.17 -13.42
CA MET A 25 2.95 2.03 -13.40
C MET A 25 4.36 2.38 -12.92
N ASP A 26 4.82 3.63 -13.09
CA ASP A 26 6.12 4.06 -12.58
C ASP A 26 6.06 4.15 -11.04
N LEU A 27 5.05 4.83 -10.52
CA LEU A 27 4.83 4.94 -9.08
C LEU A 27 4.63 3.55 -8.45
N LEU A 28 3.79 2.69 -9.04
CA LEU A 28 3.57 1.34 -8.52
C LEU A 28 4.86 0.52 -8.49
N THR A 29 5.71 0.65 -9.52
CA THR A 29 7.00 -0.02 -9.58
C THR A 29 7.94 0.48 -8.47
N LYS A 30 8.04 1.79 -8.28
CA LYS A 30 8.84 2.43 -7.22
C LYS A 30 8.35 2.06 -5.81
N VAL A 31 7.04 2.08 -5.59
CA VAL A 31 6.42 1.63 -4.33
C VAL A 31 6.74 0.16 -4.07
N THR A 32 6.59 -0.71 -5.07
CA THR A 32 6.88 -2.14 -4.96
C THR A 32 8.35 -2.40 -4.64
N ILE A 33 9.28 -1.69 -5.29
CA ILE A 33 10.72 -1.75 -4.96
C ILE A 33 10.95 -1.27 -3.52
N GLY A 34 10.27 -0.19 -3.11
CA GLY A 34 10.35 0.37 -1.77
C GLY A 34 9.82 -0.54 -0.65
N CYS A 35 9.00 -1.55 -0.96
CA CYS A 35 8.63 -2.62 -0.03
C CYS A 35 9.76 -3.67 0.15
N GLY A 36 10.74 -3.70 -0.76
CA GLY A 36 11.91 -4.57 -0.65
C GLY A 36 11.55 -6.06 -0.76
N PRO A 37 12.28 -6.96 -0.06
CA PRO A 37 12.06 -8.40 -0.16
C PRO A 37 10.75 -8.88 0.47
N SER A 38 10.05 -8.03 1.23
CA SER A 38 8.81 -8.42 1.92
C SER A 38 7.70 -8.84 0.94
N ILE A 39 7.75 -8.33 -0.30
CA ILE A 39 6.78 -8.65 -1.36
C ILE A 39 6.79 -10.14 -1.76
N TYR A 40 7.87 -10.87 -1.46
CA TYR A 40 8.01 -12.29 -1.79
C TYR A 40 7.58 -13.23 -0.66
N ASN A 41 7.36 -12.71 0.54
CA ASN A 41 6.87 -13.48 1.68
C ASN A 41 5.35 -13.33 1.78
N ALA A 42 4.60 -14.43 1.87
CA ALA A 42 3.14 -14.40 1.85
C ALA A 42 2.56 -13.50 2.97
N ASP A 43 3.06 -13.65 4.20
CA ASP A 43 2.59 -12.90 5.36
C ASP A 43 3.06 -11.44 5.29
N ALA A 44 4.36 -11.23 5.07
CA ALA A 44 4.97 -9.90 5.00
C ALA A 44 4.69 -9.13 3.70
N SER A 45 3.93 -9.70 2.77
CA SER A 45 3.42 -9.00 1.58
C SER A 45 1.99 -8.49 1.76
N THR A 46 1.29 -8.86 2.82
CA THR A 46 -0.11 -8.44 3.08
C THR A 46 -0.26 -7.64 4.37
N VAL A 47 -1.30 -6.81 4.43
CA VAL A 47 -1.65 -5.95 5.57
C VAL A 47 -2.98 -6.42 6.14
N SER A 48 -2.97 -6.79 7.42
CA SER A 48 -4.16 -7.18 8.18
C SER A 48 -4.87 -5.93 8.70
N ALA A 49 -6.04 -5.63 8.13
CA ALA A 49 -6.84 -4.47 8.55
C ALA A 49 -7.41 -4.60 9.98
N SER A 50 -7.50 -5.82 10.51
CA SER A 50 -8.05 -6.10 11.84
C SER A 50 -7.00 -6.27 12.93
N ASP A 51 -5.71 -6.16 12.59
CA ASP A 51 -4.62 -6.24 13.57
C ASP A 51 -4.12 -4.82 13.91
N PRO A 52 -4.38 -4.32 15.12
CA PRO A 52 -3.95 -2.98 15.53
C PRO A 52 -2.43 -2.76 15.45
N ASN A 53 -1.62 -3.81 15.65
CA ASN A 53 -0.16 -3.69 15.56
C ASN A 53 0.30 -3.49 14.12
N GLU A 54 -0.36 -4.17 13.18
CA GLU A 54 -0.10 -4.01 11.76
C GLU A 54 -0.50 -2.60 11.29
N ILE A 55 -1.68 -2.11 11.71
CA ILE A 55 -2.11 -0.73 11.43
C ILE A 55 -1.15 0.30 12.02
N ALA A 56 -0.73 0.13 13.27
CA ALA A 56 0.26 1.01 13.90
C ALA A 56 1.60 0.99 13.16
N THR A 57 2.01 -0.16 12.62
CA THR A 57 3.22 -0.29 11.81
C THR A 57 3.11 0.49 10.50
N VAL A 58 1.97 0.39 9.80
CA VAL A 58 1.70 1.20 8.60
C VAL A 58 1.75 2.69 8.93
N LYS A 59 1.06 3.13 9.99
CA LYS A 59 1.04 4.53 10.40
C LYS A 59 2.44 5.05 10.73
N ASN A 60 3.15 4.40 11.66
CA ASN A 60 4.41 4.90 12.19
C ASN A 60 5.56 4.78 11.17
N ASN A 61 5.69 3.63 10.53
CA ASN A 61 6.86 3.37 9.68
C ASN A 61 6.66 3.86 8.25
N PHE A 62 5.44 3.82 7.73
CA PHE A 62 5.18 4.25 6.36
C PHE A 62 4.70 5.70 6.30
N LEU A 63 3.56 6.03 6.89
CA LEU A 63 2.99 7.38 6.79
C LEU A 63 3.88 8.44 7.44
N ILE A 64 4.28 8.23 8.69
CA ILE A 64 5.09 9.20 9.42
C ILE A 64 6.54 9.16 8.95
N LYS A 65 7.22 8.02 9.12
CA LYS A 65 8.67 7.94 8.87
C LYS A 65 9.06 8.03 7.40
N LYS A 66 8.33 7.36 6.50
CA LYS A 66 8.70 7.33 5.06
C LYS A 66 8.09 8.49 4.28
N LEU A 67 6.79 8.76 4.44
CA LEU A 67 6.11 9.84 3.71
C LEU A 67 6.26 11.22 4.38
N GLY A 68 6.81 11.26 5.60
CA GLY A 68 7.07 12.50 6.33
C GLY A 68 5.80 13.22 6.80
N LEU A 69 4.72 12.46 7.05
CA LEU A 69 3.46 13.01 7.55
C LEU A 69 3.55 13.25 9.06
N LYS A 70 2.82 14.25 9.55
CA LYS A 70 2.68 14.48 10.99
C LYS A 70 1.67 13.50 11.56
N ASP A 71 1.87 13.10 12.82
CA ASP A 71 0.90 12.27 13.52
C ASP A 71 -0.40 13.05 13.78
N GLY A 72 -1.52 12.39 13.53
CA GLY A 72 -2.86 12.95 13.63
C GLY A 72 -3.94 11.92 13.26
N PRO A 73 -5.21 12.19 13.61
CA PRO A 73 -6.34 11.29 13.34
C PRO A 73 -6.56 11.04 11.84
N GLU A 74 -6.15 11.98 10.98
CA GLU A 74 -6.26 11.85 9.53
C GLU A 74 -5.49 10.64 8.97
N LEU A 75 -4.42 10.20 9.66
CA LEU A 75 -3.65 9.04 9.23
C LEU A 75 -4.44 7.75 9.44
N ASP A 76 -5.13 7.63 10.57
CA ASP A 76 -5.96 6.47 10.88
C ASP A 76 -7.19 6.43 9.96
N GLU A 77 -7.85 7.58 9.74
CA GLU A 77 -8.97 7.70 8.81
C GLU A 77 -8.57 7.34 7.37
N ALA A 78 -7.39 7.75 6.92
CA ALA A 78 -6.89 7.39 5.59
C ALA A 78 -6.59 5.89 5.47
N ILE A 79 -6.01 5.27 6.51
CA ILE A 79 -5.79 3.83 6.53
C ILE A 79 -7.12 3.09 6.43
N ASP A 80 -8.10 3.46 7.25
CA ASP A 80 -9.42 2.83 7.24
C ASP A 80 -10.11 2.98 5.88
N SER A 81 -10.04 4.18 5.30
CA SER A 81 -10.58 4.46 3.96
C SER A 81 -9.91 3.60 2.88
N VAL A 82 -8.59 3.42 2.94
CA VAL A 82 -7.86 2.55 2.00
C VAL A 82 -8.20 1.08 2.21
N MET A 83 -8.36 0.62 3.45
CA MET A 83 -8.76 -0.77 3.74
C MET A 83 -10.18 -1.07 3.25
N GLU A 84 -11.08 -0.09 3.36
CA GLU A 84 -12.44 -0.18 2.82
C GLU A 84 -12.45 -0.16 1.30
N THR A 85 -11.70 0.75 0.68
CA THR A 85 -11.55 0.86 -0.78
C THR A 85 -11.02 -0.44 -1.37
N TYR A 86 -10.06 -1.08 -0.72
CA TYR A 86 -9.50 -2.36 -1.17
C TYR A 86 -10.42 -3.56 -0.88
N GLY A 87 -11.51 -3.35 -0.15
CA GLY A 87 -12.54 -4.33 0.15
C GLY A 87 -12.32 -5.02 1.50
N LYS A 88 -13.27 -4.86 2.41
CA LYS A 88 -13.27 -5.51 3.74
C LYS A 88 -13.11 -7.04 3.64
N SER A 89 -13.83 -7.67 2.71
CA SER A 89 -13.80 -9.12 2.47
C SER A 89 -12.52 -9.63 1.79
N ASN A 90 -11.67 -8.75 1.25
CA ASN A 90 -10.40 -9.16 0.64
C ASN A 90 -9.41 -9.55 1.74
N ARG A 91 -9.11 -10.84 1.88
CA ARG A 91 -8.12 -11.34 2.84
C ARG A 91 -6.67 -11.02 2.43
N ASN A 92 -6.44 -10.74 1.15
CA ASN A 92 -5.11 -10.48 0.59
C ASN A 92 -5.00 -9.00 0.19
N LYS A 93 -4.92 -8.12 1.18
CA LYS A 93 -4.62 -6.69 0.94
C LYS A 93 -3.12 -6.53 0.83
N TYR A 94 -2.59 -6.47 -0.39
CA TYR A 94 -1.13 -6.39 -0.59
C TYR A 94 -0.57 -5.06 -0.11
N ARG A 95 0.53 -5.11 0.63
CA ARG A 95 1.20 -3.95 1.22
C ARG A 95 1.62 -2.93 0.17
N ALA A 96 2.11 -3.37 -1.00
CA ALA A 96 2.44 -2.48 -2.11
C ALA A 96 1.21 -1.71 -2.62
N VAL A 97 0.03 -2.35 -2.70
CA VAL A 97 -1.22 -1.71 -3.12
C VAL A 97 -1.73 -0.75 -2.04
N VAL A 98 -1.71 -1.15 -0.77
CA VAL A 98 -2.06 -0.27 0.36
C VAL A 98 -1.16 0.98 0.38
N TYR A 99 0.15 0.79 0.23
CA TYR A 99 1.12 1.90 0.24
C TYR A 99 0.96 2.80 -0.98
N TYR A 100 0.65 2.24 -2.15
CA TYR A 100 0.33 3.02 -3.34
C TYR A 100 -0.89 3.92 -3.06
N LEU A 101 -1.99 3.35 -2.58
CA LEU A 101 -3.23 4.09 -2.30
C LEU A 101 -3.02 5.20 -1.28
N LEU A 102 -2.31 4.92 -0.18
CA LEU A 102 -1.95 5.91 0.83
C LEU A 102 -1.05 7.02 0.27
N THR A 103 -0.06 6.67 -0.57
CA THR A 103 0.81 7.64 -1.23
C THR A 103 0.00 8.60 -2.10
N THR A 104 -0.93 8.07 -2.90
CA THR A 104 -1.80 8.88 -3.76
C THR A 104 -2.82 9.70 -2.96
N HIS A 105 -3.35 9.15 -1.86
CA HIS A 105 -4.30 9.84 -0.99
C HIS A 105 -3.70 11.12 -0.42
N PHE A 106 -2.44 11.04 0.05
CA PHE A 106 -1.73 12.17 0.64
C PHE A 106 -0.91 13.00 -0.36
N LYS A 107 -0.96 12.68 -1.66
CA LYS A 107 -0.18 13.35 -2.71
C LYS A 107 1.32 13.37 -2.41
N LYS A 108 1.85 12.20 -2.06
CA LYS A 108 3.26 11.98 -1.66
C LYS A 108 4.07 11.22 -2.69
N GLU A 109 3.64 11.25 -3.95
CA GLU A 109 4.32 10.61 -5.08
C GLU A 109 5.77 11.11 -5.20
N ASP A 110 6.02 12.39 -4.88
CA ASP A 110 7.35 13.00 -4.96
C ASP A 110 8.40 12.37 -4.04
N VAL A 111 7.98 11.64 -2.98
CA VAL A 111 8.90 10.90 -2.11
C VAL A 111 9.59 9.75 -2.86
N TYR A 112 9.05 9.34 -4.00
CA TYR A 112 9.54 8.24 -4.84
C TYR A 112 10.28 8.71 -6.10
N ASN A 113 10.58 10.01 -6.22
CA ASN A 113 11.37 10.56 -7.33
C ASN A 113 12.86 10.24 -7.21
#